data_AF-A0A1Q4A1G7-F1
#
_entry.id   AF-A0A1Q4A1G7-F1
#
_cell.length_a   1.000
_cell.length_b   1.000
_cell.length_c   1.000
_cell.angle_alpha   90.00
_cell.angle_beta   90.00
_cell.angle_gamma   90.00
#
_symmetry.space_group_name_H-M   'P 1'
#
loop_
_entity.id
_entity.type
_entity.pdbx_description
1 polymer ?
#
loop_
_entity_poly.entity_id
_entity_poly.type
_entity_poly.pdbx_seq_one_letter_code
_entity_poly.pdbx_strand_id
1 'polypeptide(L)'
;MEQLTLHEYYRPAENLTDHEALAHRRKVRKETPSLPQRAGKAYMNRLKAMAVDIVKTELRLQREKVAPPRKKYQRGTRGAIRVGVTMRPVPDYEKLAKAFLEHVRNEEQKKTATTDQDVHAA
;
A
#
# COMPACT_ATOMS: atom_id res chain seq x y z
N MET A 1 -6.78 7.98 -0.23
CA MET A 1 -7.28 9.04 0.69
C MET A 1 -7.70 8.49 2.06
N GLU A 2 -8.50 7.41 2.15
CA GLU A 2 -8.94 6.87 3.45
C GLU A 2 -7.77 6.42 4.37
N GLN A 3 -6.74 5.81 3.79
CA GLN A 3 -5.57 5.37 4.57
C GLN A 3 -4.79 6.55 5.19
N LEU A 4 -4.62 7.67 4.47
CA LEU A 4 -3.97 8.87 5.01
C LEU A 4 -4.71 9.40 6.24
N THR A 5 -6.05 9.48 6.17
CA THR A 5 -6.84 9.96 7.31
C THR A 5 -6.72 9.06 8.54
N LEU A 6 -6.50 7.76 8.36
CA LEU A 6 -6.21 6.84 9.46
C LEU A 6 -4.83 7.08 10.06
N HIS A 7 -3.83 7.31 9.23
CA HIS A 7 -2.49 7.61 9.69
C HIS A 7 -2.40 8.96 10.41
N GLU A 8 -3.07 9.99 9.89
CA GLU A 8 -3.08 11.33 10.50
C GLU A 8 -3.74 11.33 11.87
N TYR A 9 -4.80 10.54 12.08
CA TYR A 9 -5.52 10.55 13.35
C TYR A 9 -5.03 9.49 14.36
N TYR A 10 -4.79 8.26 13.91
CA TYR A 10 -4.44 7.14 14.79
C TYR A 10 -2.95 6.82 14.84
N ARG A 11 -2.15 7.28 13.87
CA ARG A 11 -0.71 7.00 13.75
C ARG A 11 -0.34 5.54 14.02
N PRO A 12 -0.99 4.56 13.34
CA PRO A 12 -0.81 3.14 13.63
C PRO A 12 0.60 2.60 13.29
N ALA A 13 1.42 3.38 12.60
CA ALA A 13 2.81 3.04 12.28
C ALA A 13 3.82 3.54 13.33
N GLU A 14 3.38 4.37 14.28
CA GLU A 14 4.22 4.88 15.36
C GLU A 14 3.97 4.07 16.64
N ASN A 15 5.03 3.72 17.37
CA ASN A 15 4.94 3.04 18.66
C ASN A 15 4.66 4.06 19.76
N LEU A 16 3.45 4.63 19.76
CA LEU A 16 3.00 5.56 20.78
C LEU A 16 2.51 4.80 22.01
N THR A 17 2.85 5.28 23.20
CA THR A 17 2.20 4.83 24.43
C THR A 17 0.75 5.32 24.48
N ASP A 18 -0.10 4.67 25.29
CA ASP A 18 -1.52 5.03 25.37
C ASP A 18 -1.74 6.51 25.73
N HIS A 19 -0.92 7.04 26.64
CA HIS A 19 -0.98 8.45 27.04
C HIS A 19 -0.63 9.39 25.88
N GLU A 20 0.40 9.08 25.10
CA GLU A 20 0.82 9.86 23.93
C GLU A 20 -0.22 9.77 22.81
N ALA A 21 -0.81 8.60 22.58
CA ALA A 21 -1.88 8.41 21.60
C ALA A 21 -3.12 9.25 21.95
N LEU A 22 -3.49 9.30 23.23
CA LEU A 22 -4.60 10.15 23.70
C LEU A 22 -4.29 11.64 23.58
N ALA A 23 -3.08 12.06 23.94
CA ALA A 23 -2.64 13.45 23.80
C ALA A 23 -2.64 13.88 22.33
N HIS A 24 -2.12 13.04 21.44
CA HIS A 24 -2.14 13.25 20.00
C HIS A 24 -3.58 13.42 19.47
N ARG A 25 -4.49 12.51 19.79
CA ARG A 25 -5.89 12.60 19.34
C ARG A 25 -6.58 13.86 19.84
N ARG A 26 -6.29 14.31 21.07
CA ARG A 26 -6.81 15.57 21.63
C ARG A 26 -6.27 16.78 20.87
N LYS A 27 -4.98 16.79 20.55
CA LYS A 27 -4.34 17.85 19.76
C LYS A 27 -4.94 17.93 18.35
N VAL A 28 -4.98 16.80 17.64
CA VAL A 28 -5.52 16.72 16.29
C VAL A 28 -7.00 17.10 16.22
N ARG A 29 -7.79 16.74 17.23
CA ARG A 29 -9.20 17.16 17.31
C ARG A 29 -9.36 18.68 17.44
N LYS A 30 -8.45 19.36 18.14
CA LYS A 30 -8.46 20.83 18.25
C LYS A 30 -8.04 21.48 16.93
N GLU A 31 -7.03 20.94 16.26
CA GLU A 31 -6.51 21.48 15.00
C GLU A 31 -7.45 21.21 13.82
N THR A 32 -8.05 20.02 13.77
CA THR A 32 -8.89 19.54 12.66
C THR A 32 -10.11 18.78 13.19
N PRO A 33 -11.19 19.49 13.58
CA PRO A 33 -12.35 18.87 14.23
C PRO A 33 -13.11 17.86 13.35
N SER A 34 -12.97 17.92 12.02
CA SER A 34 -13.58 16.99 11.08
C SER A 34 -12.81 15.67 10.91
N LEU A 35 -11.53 15.63 11.28
CA LEU A 35 -10.66 14.48 11.08
C LEU A 35 -11.06 13.24 11.89
N PRO A 36 -11.45 13.32 13.18
CA PRO A 36 -11.89 12.15 13.95
C PRO A 36 -13.04 11.38 13.30
N GLN A 37 -14.02 12.10 12.75
CA GLN A 37 -15.21 11.49 12.14
C GLN A 37 -14.86 10.85 10.80
N ARG A 38 -14.02 11.50 10.00
CA ARG A 38 -13.48 10.94 8.75
C ARG A 38 -12.64 9.70 9.00
N ALA A 39 -11.74 9.74 9.97
CA ALA A 39 -10.89 8.62 10.35
C ALA A 39 -11.71 7.44 10.90
N GLY A 40 -12.75 7.71 11.71
CA GLY A 40 -13.68 6.68 12.19
C GLY A 40 -14.42 5.98 11.04
N LYS A 41 -14.91 6.75 10.05
CA LYS A 41 -15.56 6.18 8.85
C LYS A 41 -14.59 5.33 8.03
N ALA A 42 -13.37 5.83 7.79
CA ALA A 42 -12.33 5.09 7.09
C ALA A 42 -11.96 3.79 7.82
N TYR A 43 -11.92 3.80 9.16
CA TYR A 43 -11.62 2.62 9.96
C TYR A 43 -12.71 1.55 9.80
N MET A 44 -13.98 1.96 9.89
CA MET A 44 -15.11 1.04 9.70
C MET A 44 -15.16 0.46 8.28
N ASN A 45 -14.87 1.27 7.27
CA ASN A 45 -14.76 0.78 5.88
C ASN A 45 -13.65 -0.27 5.75
N ARG A 46 -12.50 -0.04 6.39
CA ARG A 46 -11.37 -0.98 6.39
C ARG A 46 -11.74 -2.30 7.07
N LEU A 47 -12.40 -2.26 8.23
CA LEU A 47 -12.87 -3.45 8.92
C LEU A 47 -13.89 -4.25 8.08
N LYS A 48 -14.84 -3.56 7.45
CA LYS A 48 -15.81 -4.21 6.55
C LYS A 48 -15.12 -4.90 5.37
N ALA A 49 -14.13 -4.25 4.76
CA ALA A 49 -13.35 -4.84 3.67
C ALA A 49 -12.60 -6.10 4.13
N MET A 50 -11.95 -6.05 5.30
CA MET A 50 -11.28 -7.20 5.89
C MET A 50 -12.24 -8.36 6.18
N ALA A 51 -13.41 -8.07 6.76
CA ALA A 51 -14.42 -9.09 7.04
C ALA A 51 -14.91 -9.79 5.76
N VAL A 52 -15.14 -9.03 4.68
CA VAL A 52 -15.52 -9.60 3.37
C VAL A 52 -14.41 -10.49 2.79
N ASP A 53 -13.14 -10.08 2.94
CA ASP A 53 -12.01 -10.87 2.45
C ASP A 53 -11.84 -12.16 3.26
N ILE A 54 -11.99 -12.12 4.59
CA ILE A 54 -11.96 -13.31 5.47
C ILE A 54 -13.09 -14.29 5.12
N VAL A 55 -14.32 -13.80 4.97
CA VAL A 55 -15.46 -14.65 4.61
C VAL A 55 -15.23 -15.29 3.25
N LYS A 56 -14.69 -14.56 2.26
CA LYS A 56 -14.38 -15.12 0.94
C LYS A 56 -13.26 -16.15 0.97
N THR A 57 -12.22 -15.96 1.78
CA THR A 57 -11.14 -16.94 1.91
C THR A 57 -11.65 -18.21 2.61
N GLU A 58 -12.43 -18.09 3.67
CA GLU A 58 -13.04 -19.24 4.36
C GLU A 58 -13.99 -20.02 3.45
N LEU A 59 -14.90 -19.35 2.73
CA LEU A 59 -15.79 -19.98 1.75
C LEU A 59 -15.02 -20.69 0.63
N ARG A 60 -13.90 -20.13 0.19
CA ARG A 60 -13.03 -20.77 -0.80
C ARG A 60 -12.38 -22.03 -0.25
N LEU A 61 -11.85 -21.98 0.96
CA LEU A 61 -11.24 -23.13 1.64
C LEU A 61 -12.25 -24.26 1.88
N GLN A 62 -13.49 -23.92 2.24
CA GLN A 62 -14.56 -24.91 2.39
C GLN A 62 -14.96 -25.55 1.05
N ARG A 63 -15.04 -24.77 -0.04
CA ARG A 63 -15.33 -25.31 -1.38
C ARG A 63 -14.23 -26.23 -1.91
N GLU A 64 -12.96 -25.94 -1.61
CA GLU A 64 -11.82 -26.79 -1.98
C GLU A 64 -11.84 -28.14 -1.23
N LYS A 65 -12.39 -28.21 -0.01
CA LYS A 65 -12.49 -29.45 0.78
C LYS A 65 -13.61 -30.40 0.36
N VAL A 66 -14.69 -29.88 -0.24
CA VAL A 66 -15.91 -30.67 -0.52
C VAL A 66 -16.00 -31.12 -1.99
N ALA A 67 -15.25 -30.50 -2.90
CA ALA A 67 -15.34 -30.83 -4.33
C ALA A 67 -14.43 -32.02 -4.72
N PRO A 68 -14.95 -33.10 -5.36
CA PRO A 68 -14.09 -34.09 -6.00
C PRO A 68 -13.31 -33.43 -7.16
N PRO A 69 -12.12 -33.94 -7.54
CA PRO A 69 -11.26 -33.30 -8.53
C PRO A 69 -11.93 -33.32 -9.91
N ARG A 70 -12.66 -32.26 -10.24
CA ARG A 70 -13.20 -32.07 -11.58
C ARG A 70 -12.06 -31.65 -12.49
N LYS A 71 -11.53 -32.58 -13.29
CA LYS A 71 -10.70 -32.27 -14.46
C LYS A 71 -11.53 -31.44 -15.43
N LYS A 72 -11.44 -30.11 -15.34
CA LYS A 72 -11.89 -29.20 -16.38
C LYS A 72 -10.74 -28.27 -16.74
N TYR A 73 -10.25 -28.44 -17.96
CA TYR A 73 -9.41 -27.48 -18.65
C TYR A 73 -10.16 -26.15 -18.76
N GLN A 74 -10.07 -25.30 -17.73
CA GLN A 74 -10.51 -23.91 -17.83
C GLN A 74 -9.33 -23.07 -18.29
N ARG A 75 -9.33 -22.83 -19.60
CA ARG A 75 -8.45 -21.89 -20.28
C ARG A 75 -8.75 -20.49 -19.73
N GLY A 76 -7.83 -19.97 -18.91
CA GLY A 76 -7.57 -18.53 -18.77
C GLY A 76 -8.65 -17.69 -18.10
N THR A 77 -8.91 -17.90 -16.81
CA THR A 77 -9.21 -16.75 -15.94
C THR A 77 -8.10 -16.72 -14.90
N ARG A 78 -7.01 -16.01 -15.23
CA ARG A 78 -5.94 -15.70 -14.28
C ARG A 78 -6.64 -15.11 -13.05
N GLY A 79 -6.61 -15.85 -11.94
CA GLY A 79 -7.22 -15.41 -10.69
C GLY A 79 -6.74 -13.99 -10.42
N ALA A 80 -7.68 -13.06 -10.23
CA ALA A 80 -7.35 -11.66 -10.05
C ALA A 80 -6.41 -11.52 -8.84
N ILE A 81 -5.12 -11.31 -9.09
CA ILE A 81 -4.14 -11.03 -8.05
C ILE A 81 -4.51 -9.66 -7.50
N ARG A 82 -5.06 -9.64 -6.30
CA ARG A 82 -5.32 -8.40 -5.57
C ARG A 82 -4.05 -8.05 -4.80
N VAL A 83 -3.32 -7.06 -5.30
CA VAL A 83 -2.17 -6.49 -4.59
C VAL A 83 -2.70 -5.45 -3.61
N GLY A 84 -2.62 -5.74 -2.31
CA GLY A 84 -2.92 -4.79 -1.25
C GLY A 84 -1.66 -3.99 -0.89
N VAL A 85 -1.62 -2.70 -1.24
CA VAL A 85 -0.50 -1.83 -0.85
C VAL A 85 -0.87 -1.12 0.45
N THR A 86 0.02 -1.18 1.44
CA THR A 86 -0.10 -0.36 2.65
C THR A 86 0.75 0.89 2.44
N MET A 87 0.11 2.06 2.34
CA MET A 87 0.83 3.34 2.29
C MET A 87 1.62 3.56 3.58
N ARG A 88 2.91 3.91 3.45
CA ARG A 88 3.68 4.53 4.53
C ARG A 88 3.62 6.04 4.35
N PRO A 89 3.04 6.80 5.30
CA PRO A 89 2.86 8.24 5.15
C PRO A 89 4.18 9.01 5.22
N VAL A 90 5.16 8.49 5.97
CA VAL A 90 6.50 9.08 6.05
C VAL A 90 7.35 8.48 4.92
N PRO A 91 7.89 9.30 4.00
CA PRO A 91 8.78 8.82 2.96
C PRO A 91 10.05 8.25 3.59
N ASP A 92 10.47 7.10 3.08
CA ASP A 92 11.73 6.47 3.46
C ASP A 92 12.87 7.24 2.77
N TYR A 93 13.45 8.21 3.49
CA TYR A 93 14.45 9.14 2.93
C TYR A 93 15.70 8.43 2.41
N GLU A 94 16.09 7.31 3.02
CA GLU A 94 17.24 6.52 2.56
C GLU A 94 16.97 5.89 1.19
N LYS A 95 15.80 5.28 1.03
CA LYS A 95 15.39 4.72 -0.26
C LYS A 95 15.18 5.80 -1.31
N LEU A 96 14.68 6.96 -0.89
CA LEU A 96 14.45 8.09 -1.77
C LEU A 96 15.77 8.67 -2.28
N ALA A 97 16.77 8.82 -1.41
CA ALA A 97 18.13 9.20 -1.78
C ALA A 97 18.78 8.18 -2.73
N LYS A 98 18.62 6.88 -2.44
CA LYS A 98 19.12 5.81 -3.32
C LYS A 98 18.47 5.87 -4.71
N ALA A 99 17.16 6.08 -4.77
CA ALA A 99 16.43 6.21 -6.04
C ALA A 99 16.92 7.42 -6.85
N PHE A 100 17.20 8.56 -6.21
CA PHE A 100 17.77 9.71 -6.91
C PHE A 100 19.16 9.42 -7.47
N LEU A 101 20.04 8.77 -6.69
CA LEU A 101 21.37 8.39 -7.16
C LEU A 101 21.32 7.41 -8.33
N GLU A 102 20.43 6.43 -8.27
CA GLU A 102 20.21 5.48 -9.38
C GLU A 102 19.65 6.19 -10.62
N HIS A 103 18.74 7.15 -10.43
CA HIS A 103 18.19 7.90 -11.55
C HIS A 103 19.25 8.74 -12.27
N VAL A 104 20.11 9.44 -11.52
CA VAL A 104 21.24 10.20 -12.09
C VAL A 104 22.23 9.28 -12.81
N ARG A 105 22.58 8.13 -12.22
CA ARG A 105 23.46 7.14 -12.87
C ARG A 105 22.86 6.61 -14.18
N ASN A 106 21.56 6.36 -14.21
CA ASN A 106 20.87 5.90 -15.42
C ASN A 106 20.81 6.99 -16.51
N GLU A 107 20.66 8.25 -16.12
CA GLU A 107 20.74 9.40 -17.04
C GLU A 107 22.15 9.54 -17.64
N GLU A 108 23.20 9.36 -16.85
CA GLU A 108 24.59 9.38 -17.33
C GLU A 108 24.88 8.21 -18.28
N GLN A 109 24.47 6.99 -17.93
CA GLN A 109 24.63 5.82 -18.80
C GLN A 109 23.88 5.94 -20.13
N LYS A 110 22.69 6.56 -20.12
CA LYS A 110 21.96 6.86 -21.35
C LYS A 110 22.70 7.86 -22.23
N LYS A 111 23.32 8.90 -21.64
CA LYS A 111 24.10 9.89 -22.37
C LYS A 111 25.36 9.29 -23.00
N THR A 112 26.10 8.47 -22.26
CA THR A 112 27.29 7.78 -22.80
C THR A 112 26.92 6.81 -23.92
N ALA A 113 25.79 6.10 -23.79
CA ALA A 113 25.32 5.17 -24.84
C ALA A 113 24.91 5.88 -26.14
N THR A 114 24.38 7.11 -26.08
CA THR A 114 24.11 7.92 -27.28
C THR A 114 25.39 8.46 -27.92
N THR A 115 26.39 8.83 -27.13
CA THR A 115 27.65 9.37 -27.66
C THR A 115 28.49 8.32 -28.39
N ASP A 116 28.48 7.06 -27.93
CA ASP A 116 29.20 5.97 -28.62
C ASP A 116 28.54 5.54 -29.96
N GLN A 117 27.25 5.81 -30.15
CA GLN A 117 26.56 5.55 -31.42
C GLN A 117 26.92 6.57 -32.51
N ASP A 118 27.22 7.81 -32.12
CA ASP A 118 27.57 8.88 -33.07
C ASP A 118 29.04 8.80 -33.55
N VAL A 119 29.93 8.18 -32.76
CA VAL A 119 31.35 8.02 -33.12
C VAL A 119 31.58 6.87 -34.13
N HIS A 120 30.67 5.90 -34.21
CA HIS A 120 30.77 4.78 -35.16
C HIS A 120 30.02 5.01 -36.49
N ALA A 121 29.37 6.16 -36.68
CA ALA A 121 28.61 6.51 -37.89
C ALA A 121 29.27 7.58 -38.78
N ALA A 122 30.51 8.00 -38.48
CA ALA A 122 31.32 8.93 -39.26
C ALA A 122 32.55 8.23 -39.87
#